data_AF-A0A7D7PHV6-F1
#
_entry.id   AF-A0A7D7PHV6-F1
#
_cell.length_a   1.000
_cell.length_b   1.000
_cell.length_c   1.000
_cell.angle_alpha   90.00
_cell.angle_beta   90.00
_cell.angle_gamma   90.00
#
_symmetry.space_group_name_H-M   'P 1'
#
loop_
_entity.id
_entity.type
_entity.pdbx_description
1 polymer ?
#
loop_
_entity_poly.entity_id
_entity_poly.type
_entity_poly.pdbx_seq_one_letter_code
_entity_poly.pdbx_strand_id
1 'polypeptide(L)'
;MAPRVSHVEGLLTEHAGPVIAASDHVSAVPDLIRAYVPRRYVVLGTDGYGRSDTRKNLRRFFEMDRHHIAVAALAALADDGIIDRAAGTAAISRYGIATTAAAPWKN
;
A
#
# COMPACT_ATOMS: atom_id res chain seq x y z
N MET A 1 -20.11 22.39 -19.68
CA MET A 1 -20.05 22.38 -18.20
C MET A 1 -18.73 21.73 -17.81
N ALA A 2 -17.96 22.30 -16.88
CA ALA A 2 -16.76 21.63 -16.38
C ALA A 2 -17.15 20.35 -15.61
N PRO A 3 -16.37 19.26 -15.71
CA PRO A 3 -16.63 18.05 -14.95
C PRO A 3 -16.60 18.33 -13.45
N ARG A 4 -17.47 17.66 -12.68
CA ARG A 4 -17.51 17.79 -11.23
C ARG A 4 -16.34 17.01 -10.62
N VAL A 5 -15.63 17.66 -9.71
CA VAL A 5 -14.55 17.05 -8.91
C VAL A 5 -15.18 16.16 -7.83
N SER A 6 -14.65 14.95 -7.65
CA SER A 6 -15.12 14.05 -6.58
C SER A 6 -14.66 14.56 -5.20
N HIS A 7 -15.33 14.14 -4.13
CA HIS A 7 -14.92 14.53 -2.77
C HIS A 7 -13.48 14.09 -2.45
N VAL A 8 -13.10 12.86 -2.84
CA VAL A 8 -11.76 12.31 -2.65
C VAL A 8 -10.71 13.11 -3.40
N GLU A 9 -10.98 13.44 -4.67
CA GLU A 9 -10.07 14.23 -5.49
C GLU A 9 -9.86 15.63 -4.89
N GLY A 10 -10.95 16.28 -4.44
CA GLY A 10 -10.86 17.58 -3.77
C GLY A 10 -10.00 17.55 -2.51
N LEU A 11 -10.10 16.49 -1.70
CA LEU A 11 -9.27 16.33 -0.50
C LEU A 11 -7.79 16.04 -0.81
N LEU A 12 -7.51 15.35 -1.91
CA LEU A 12 -6.15 14.87 -2.21
C LEU A 12 -5.37 15.77 -3.16
N THR A 13 -6.01 16.71 -3.85
CA THR A 13 -5.37 17.53 -4.89
C THR A 13 -4.22 18.39 -4.34
N GLU A 14 -4.36 18.95 -3.14
CA GLU A 14 -3.36 19.86 -2.54
C GLU A 14 -2.17 19.17 -1.87
N HIS A 15 -2.20 17.84 -1.75
CA HIS A 15 -1.08 17.10 -1.16
C HIS A 15 0.01 16.80 -2.21
N ALA A 16 1.19 16.34 -1.80
CA ALA A 16 2.24 15.89 -2.72
C ALA A 16 2.54 14.40 -2.53
N GLY A 17 3.12 13.76 -3.55
CA GLY A 17 3.55 12.37 -3.50
C GLY A 17 2.41 11.34 -3.64
N PRO A 18 2.77 10.04 -3.57
CA PRO A 18 1.86 8.93 -3.74
C PRO A 18 0.92 8.76 -2.54
N VAL A 19 -0.23 8.14 -2.76
CA VAL A 19 -1.19 7.76 -1.71
C VAL A 19 -1.09 6.26 -1.46
N ILE A 20 -0.94 5.90 -0.19
CA ILE A 20 -0.94 4.51 0.27
C ILE A 20 -2.22 4.27 1.05
N ALA A 21 -3.11 3.42 0.53
CA ALA A 21 -4.26 2.92 1.27
C ALA A 21 -3.95 1.55 1.87
N ALA A 22 -4.23 1.39 3.16
CA ALA A 22 -4.03 0.15 3.88
C ALA A 22 -5.34 -0.20 4.60
N SER A 23 -5.88 -1.39 4.34
CA SER A 23 -7.15 -1.86 4.91
C SER A 23 -7.02 -3.24 5.55
N ASP A 24 -7.77 -3.50 6.62
CA ASP A 24 -7.93 -4.85 7.17
C ASP A 24 -8.90 -5.72 6.31
N HIS A 25 -9.43 -5.17 5.21
CA HIS A 25 -10.14 -5.92 4.16
C HIS A 25 -9.22 -6.23 2.97
N VAL A 26 -9.68 -7.08 2.05
CA VAL A 26 -9.02 -7.33 0.76
C VAL A 26 -8.77 -6.02 0.00
N SER A 27 -7.67 -5.99 -0.77
CA SER A 27 -7.22 -4.81 -1.52
C SER A 27 -8.32 -4.22 -2.41
N ALA A 28 -9.20 -5.05 -2.95
CA ALA A 28 -10.30 -4.62 -3.81
C ALA A 28 -11.22 -3.57 -3.15
N VAL A 29 -11.38 -3.57 -1.82
CA VAL A 29 -12.27 -2.62 -1.12
C VAL A 29 -11.75 -1.18 -1.20
N PRO A 30 -10.54 -0.84 -0.70
CA PRO A 30 -9.96 0.48 -0.91
C PRO A 30 -9.67 0.79 -2.39
N ASP A 31 -9.55 -0.21 -3.27
CA ASP A 31 -9.33 0.03 -4.70
C ASP A 31 -10.56 0.62 -5.42
N LEU A 32 -11.77 0.48 -4.85
CA LEU A 32 -13.02 1.02 -5.41
C LEU A 32 -12.97 2.53 -5.70
N ILE A 33 -12.12 3.28 -5.01
CA ILE A 33 -11.99 4.74 -5.19
C ILE A 33 -10.82 5.14 -6.10
N ARG A 34 -10.08 4.20 -6.70
CA ARG A 34 -8.87 4.47 -7.50
C ARG A 34 -9.09 5.54 -8.57
N ALA A 35 -10.23 5.48 -9.27
CA ALA A 35 -10.57 6.43 -10.34
C ALA A 35 -10.70 7.88 -9.85
N TYR A 36 -10.86 8.10 -8.55
CA TYR A 36 -11.03 9.40 -7.91
C TYR A 36 -9.76 9.90 -7.20
N VAL A 37 -8.66 9.13 -7.24
CA VAL A 37 -7.38 9.51 -6.62
C VAL A 37 -6.47 10.09 -7.71
N PRO A 38 -6.15 11.41 -7.67
CA PRO A 38 -5.50 12.11 -8.79
C PRO A 38 -3.96 11.92 -8.85
N ARG A 39 -3.46 10.76 -8.43
CA ARG A 39 -2.02 10.50 -8.21
C ARG A 39 -1.76 9.00 -8.10
N ARG A 40 -0.48 8.59 -8.04
CA ARG A 40 -0.15 7.18 -7.79
C ARG A 40 -0.85 6.69 -6.52
N TYR A 41 -1.57 5.58 -6.67
CA TYR A 41 -2.36 4.99 -5.61
C TYR A 41 -1.94 3.52 -5.43
N VAL A 42 -1.29 3.25 -4.30
CA VAL A 42 -0.86 1.91 -3.89
C VAL A 42 -1.82 1.42 -2.81
N VAL A 43 -2.29 0.20 -2.98
CA VAL A 43 -3.30 -0.39 -2.13
C VAL A 43 -2.74 -1.65 -1.49
N LEU A 44 -2.85 -1.72 -0.16
CA LEU A 44 -2.52 -2.88 0.64
C LEU A 44 -3.80 -3.40 1.30
N GLY A 45 -3.98 -4.71 1.27
CA GLY A 45 -5.14 -5.37 1.84
C GLY A 45 -4.81 -6.79 2.29
N THR A 46 -5.78 -7.44 2.91
CA THR A 46 -5.66 -8.77 3.50
C THR A 46 -6.15 -9.86 2.54
N ASP A 47 -5.67 -9.81 1.29
CA ASP A 47 -6.05 -10.76 0.24
C ASP A 47 -5.59 -12.19 0.58
N GLY A 48 -6.50 -13.16 0.44
CA GLY A 48 -6.26 -14.56 0.79
C GLY A 48 -7.16 -15.06 1.92
N TYR A 49 -6.92 -16.30 2.35
CA TYR A 49 -7.70 -16.91 3.42
C TYR A 49 -7.17 -16.54 4.80
N GLY A 50 -8.10 -16.38 5.75
CA GLY A 50 -7.77 -16.20 7.16
C GLY A 50 -7.06 -17.41 7.75
N ARG A 51 -6.28 -17.17 8.80
CA ARG A 51 -5.62 -18.20 9.61
C ARG A 51 -5.66 -17.83 11.09
N SER A 52 -5.54 -18.82 11.96
CA SER A 52 -5.49 -18.59 13.42
C SER A 52 -4.09 -18.20 13.85
N ASP A 53 -3.91 -16.95 14.29
CA ASP A 53 -2.65 -16.43 14.83
C ASP A 53 -2.93 -15.11 15.60
N THR A 54 -1.90 -14.51 16.19
CA THR A 54 -2.00 -13.18 16.80
C THR A 54 -2.20 -12.09 15.74
N ARG A 55 -2.88 -10.99 16.10
CA ARG A 55 -3.08 -9.84 15.20
C ARG A 55 -1.77 -9.31 14.59
N LYS A 56 -0.70 -9.27 15.38
CA LYS A 56 0.63 -8.84 14.92
C LYS A 56 1.15 -9.76 13.82
N ASN A 57 1.09 -11.07 14.02
CA ASN A 57 1.56 -12.05 13.05
C ASN A 57 0.67 -12.09 11.80
N LEU A 58 -0.65 -11.94 11.96
CA LEU A 58 -1.58 -11.86 10.82
C LEU A 58 -1.31 -10.63 9.96
N ARG A 59 -1.13 -9.45 10.55
CA ARG A 59 -0.79 -8.24 9.79
C ARG A 59 0.56 -8.38 9.09
N ARG A 60 1.54 -9.04 9.71
CA ARG A 60 2.82 -9.29 9.05
C ARG A 60 2.70 -10.31 7.91
N PHE A 61 1.85 -11.33 8.06
CA PHE A 61 1.58 -12.32 7.03
C PHE A 61 0.86 -11.74 5.82
N PHE A 62 -0.19 -10.95 6.05
CA PHE A 62 -0.91 -10.25 4.98
C PHE A 62 -0.16 -9.03 4.45
N GLU A 63 1.12 -8.84 4.81
CA GLU A 63 1.94 -7.71 4.33
C GLU A 63 1.29 -6.33 4.65
N MET A 64 0.60 -6.25 5.79
CA MET A 64 -0.26 -5.16 6.23
C MET A 64 0.18 -4.52 7.55
N ASP A 65 1.39 -4.84 8.02
CA ASP A 65 1.97 -4.14 9.17
C ASP A 65 2.62 -2.81 8.77
N ARG A 66 2.99 -2.01 9.78
CA ARG A 66 3.62 -0.70 9.58
C ARG A 66 4.91 -0.76 8.73
N HIS A 67 5.60 -1.89 8.70
CA HIS A 67 6.87 -2.03 7.98
C HIS A 67 6.61 -2.20 6.49
N HIS A 68 5.61 -2.99 6.12
CA HIS A 68 5.16 -3.13 4.74
C HIS A 68 4.56 -1.83 4.20
N ILE A 69 3.76 -1.12 4.99
CA ILE A 69 3.23 0.21 4.63
C ILE A 69 4.38 1.20 4.34
N ALA A 70 5.41 1.22 5.18
CA ALA A 70 6.58 2.08 4.97
C ALA A 70 7.36 1.71 3.70
N VAL A 71 7.57 0.42 3.44
CA VAL A 71 8.23 -0.04 2.20
C VAL A 71 7.40 0.31 0.97
N ALA A 72 6.08 0.14 1.01
CA ALA A 72 5.19 0.53 -0.08
C ALA A 72 5.26 2.04 -0.37
N ALA A 73 5.32 2.88 0.66
CA ALA A 73 5.50 4.32 0.52
C ALA A 73 6.85 4.67 -0.12
N LEU A 74 7.95 4.07 0.35
CA LEU A 74 9.29 4.31 -0.20
C LEU A 74 9.41 3.83 -1.66
N ALA A 75 8.84 2.66 -1.97
CA ALA A 75 8.80 2.15 -3.34
C ALA A 75 8.01 3.09 -4.25
N ALA A 76 6.83 3.55 -3.81
CA ALA A 76 6.01 4.48 -4.57
C ALA A 76 6.70 5.83 -4.79
N LEU A 77 7.45 6.35 -3.81
CA LEU A 77 8.25 7.56 -3.97
C LEU A 77 9.40 7.36 -4.97
N ALA A 78 10.06 6.20 -4.94
CA ALA A 78 11.13 5.88 -5.87
C ALA A 78 10.62 5.69 -7.31
N ASP A 79 9.44 5.10 -7.48
CA ASP A 79 8.77 4.99 -8.78
C ASP A 79 8.31 6.36 -9.33
N ASP A 80 8.18 7.39 -8.47
CA ASP A 80 7.91 8.79 -8.85
C ASP A 80 9.22 9.56 -9.10
N GLY A 81 10.38 8.92 -8.91
CA GLY A 81 11.70 9.56 -9.06
C GLY A 81 12.04 10.55 -7.94
N ILE A 82 11.27 10.56 -6.84
CA ILE A 82 11.47 11.49 -5.71
C ILE A 82 12.65 11.06 -4.84
N ILE A 83 12.88 9.75 -4.71
CA ILE A 83 13.98 9.17 -3.95
C ILE A 83 14.65 8.03 -4.72
N ASP A 84 15.86 7.63 -4.28
CA ASP A 84 16.56 6.47 -4.83
C ASP A 84 15.92 5.15 -4.36
N ARG A 85 15.88 4.13 -5.25
CA ARG A 85 15.33 2.80 -4.96
C ARG A 85 16.05 2.10 -3.79
N ALA A 86 17.31 2.44 -3.52
CA ALA A 86 18.08 1.92 -2.40
C ALA A 86 17.42 2.19 -1.05
N ALA A 87 16.61 3.26 -0.91
CA ALA A 87 15.86 3.51 0.32
C ALA A 87 14.85 2.38 0.62
N GLY A 88 14.16 1.88 -0.41
CA GLY A 88 13.25 0.74 -0.27
C GLY A 88 14.00 -0.55 0.07
N THR A 89 15.10 -0.84 -0.62
CA THR A 89 15.95 -2.02 -0.34
C THR A 89 16.51 -1.99 1.09
N ALA A 90 16.99 -0.83 1.54
CA ALA A 90 17.48 -0.64 2.90
C ALA A 90 16.38 -0.86 3.95
N ALA A 91 15.15 -0.38 3.69
CA ALA A 91 14.01 -0.60 4.56
C ALA A 91 13.60 -2.07 4.65
N ILE A 92 13.56 -2.80 3.52
CA ILE A 92 13.30 -4.25 3.48
C ILE A 92 14.29 -5.00 4.37
N SER A 93 15.60 -4.72 4.20
CA SER A 93 16.65 -5.33 5.02
C SER A 93 16.52 -4.96 6.49
N ARG A 94 16.27 -3.68 6.80
CA ARG A 94 16.13 -3.18 8.18
C ARG A 94 14.96 -3.81 8.93
N TYR A 95 13.86 -4.08 8.22
CA TYR A 95 12.64 -4.62 8.82
C TYR A 95 12.52 -6.14 8.74
N GLY A 96 13.48 -6.81 8.09
CA GLY A 96 13.48 -8.26 7.93
C GLY A 96 12.24 -8.74 7.17
N ILE A 97 11.86 -8.05 6.09
CA ILE A 97 10.75 -8.45 5.22
C ILE A 97 11.25 -9.54 4.26
N ALA A 98 10.50 -10.65 4.17
CA ALA A 98 10.86 -11.76 3.29
C ALA A 98 10.40 -11.45 1.86
N THR A 99 11.33 -11.38 0.91
CA THR A 99 11.03 -11.07 -0.50
C THR A 99 10.73 -12.30 -1.36
N THR A 100 10.93 -13.49 -0.81
CA THR A 100 10.73 -14.78 -1.49
C THR A 100 9.55 -15.57 -0.91
N ALA A 101 8.78 -14.97 0.00
CA ALA A 101 7.60 -15.62 0.55
C ALA A 101 6.52 -15.77 -0.54
N ALA A 102 5.72 -16.82 -0.47
CA ALA A 102 4.54 -16.94 -1.30
C ALA A 102 3.55 -15.84 -0.93
N ALA A 103 2.93 -15.22 -1.94
CA ALA A 103 1.90 -14.23 -1.70
C ALA A 103 0.74 -14.84 -0.90
N PRO A 104 0.10 -14.11 0.03
CA PRO A 104 -0.93 -14.64 0.94
C PRO A 104 -2.16 -15.27 0.25
N TRP A 105 -2.41 -14.93 -1.01
CA TRP A 105 -3.49 -15.47 -1.84
C TRP A 105 -3.08 -16.62 -2.76
N LYS A 106 -1.80 -17.04 -2.76
CA LYS A 106 -1.32 -18.21 -3.48
C LYS A 106 -1.37 -19.43 -2.55
N ASN A 107 -2.37 -20.28 -2.78
CA ASN A 107 -2.47 -21.63 -2.22
C ASN A 107 -2.17 -22.66 -3.31
#